data_AF-A0A813JE01-F1
#
_entry.id   AF-A0A813JE01-F1
#
_cell.length_a   1.000
_cell.length_b   1.000
_cell.length_c   1.000
_cell.angle_alpha   90.00
_cell.angle_beta   90.00
_cell.angle_gamma   90.00
#
_symmetry.space_group_name_H-M   'P 1'
#
loop_
_entity.id
_entity.type
_entity.pdbx_description
1 polymer ?
#
loop_
_entity_poly.entity_id
_entity_poly.type
_entity_poly.pdbx_seq_one_letter_code
_entity_poly.pdbx_strand_id
1 'polypeptide(L)'
;YERSPLAEVRVRIIDYYSENPKEWASVGPPVRSYFRRMGMSRFCLVPAGLTAWTIHLYEAFFFGCVPVILSDEVSVPFQEQIDWPSLSLK
;
A
#
# COMPACT_ATOMS: atom_id res chain seq x y z
N TYR A 1 12.21 -1.02 14.47
CA TYR A 1 12.07 -2.42 14.04
C TYR A 1 11.05 -3.20 14.88
N GLU A 2 10.82 -2.86 16.15
CA GLU A 2 9.64 -3.32 16.90
C GLU A 2 8.84 -2.11 17.43
N ARG A 3 7.51 -2.14 17.22
CA ARG A 3 6.44 -1.28 17.80
C ARG A 3 5.98 0.00 17.06
N SER A 4 5.90 0.01 15.73
CA SER A 4 5.02 0.98 15.03
C SER A 4 3.60 0.37 14.90
N PRO A 5 2.53 1.10 15.28
CA PRO A 5 1.15 0.65 15.05
C PRO A 5 0.87 0.33 13.58
N LEU A 6 1.45 1.10 12.64
CA LEU A 6 1.29 0.86 11.21
C LEU A 6 2.14 -0.31 10.69
N ALA A 7 3.27 -0.64 11.32
CA ALA A 7 4.01 -1.87 11.00
C ALA A 7 3.18 -3.13 11.32
N GLU A 8 2.35 -3.09 12.36
CA GLU A 8 1.41 -4.17 12.72
C GLU A 8 0.28 -4.33 11.70
N VAL A 9 -0.12 -3.25 11.01
CA VAL A 9 -1.19 -3.28 10.01
C VAL A 9 -0.87 -4.26 8.88
N ARG A 10 0.39 -4.33 8.41
CA ARG A 10 0.79 -5.30 7.37
C ARG A 10 0.51 -6.74 7.83
N VAL A 11 0.91 -7.08 9.05
CA VAL A 11 0.73 -8.43 9.62
C VAL A 11 -0.75 -8.76 9.71
N ARG A 12 -1.55 -7.85 10.28
CA ARG A 12 -3.01 -8.03 10.40
C ARG A 12 -3.70 -8.18 9.05
N ILE A 13 -3.30 -7.41 8.03
CA ILE A 13 -3.84 -7.54 6.67
C ILE A 13 -3.52 -8.93 6.10
N ILE A 14 -2.27 -9.38 6.24
CA ILE A 14 -1.84 -10.70 5.75
C ILE A 14 -2.62 -11.80 6.44
N ASP A 15 -2.70 -11.80 7.77
CA ASP A 15 -3.39 -12.83 8.54
C ASP A 15 -4.87 -12.88 8.16
N TYR A 16 -5.53 -11.71 8.13
CA TYR A 16 -6.95 -11.62 7.80
C TYR A 16 -7.27 -12.19 6.42
N TYR A 17 -6.54 -11.79 5.37
CA TYR A 17 -6.83 -12.25 4.00
C TYR A 17 -6.34 -13.67 3.73
N SER A 18 -5.40 -14.20 4.53
CA SER A 18 -5.00 -15.61 4.47
C SER A 18 -6.08 -16.51 5.06
N GLU A 19 -6.69 -16.10 6.18
CA GLU A 19 -7.80 -16.82 6.82
C GLU A 19 -9.15 -16.59 6.13
N ASN A 20 -9.33 -15.44 5.48
CA ASN A 20 -10.58 -15.02 4.85
C ASN A 20 -10.36 -14.68 3.37
N PRO A 21 -10.16 -15.69 2.50
CA PRO A 21 -9.87 -15.44 1.09
C PRO A 21 -11.04 -14.70 0.43
N LYS A 22 -10.71 -13.65 -0.32
CA LYS A 22 -11.67 -12.87 -1.12
C LYS A 22 -11.29 -12.98 -2.58
N GLU A 23 -12.28 -13.04 -3.46
CA GLU A 23 -12.02 -13.04 -4.91
C GLU A 23 -11.27 -11.76 -5.38
N TRP A 24 -11.44 -10.67 -4.64
CA TRP A 24 -10.91 -9.35 -4.98
C TRP A 24 -9.64 -8.97 -4.23
N ALA A 25 -9.11 -9.84 -3.35
CA ALA A 25 -7.88 -9.58 -2.60
C ALA A 25 -7.05 -10.87 -2.46
N SER A 26 -5.73 -10.75 -2.57
CA SER A 26 -4.80 -11.86 -2.44
C SER A 26 -3.56 -11.43 -1.67
N VAL A 27 -3.02 -12.36 -0.86
CA VAL A 27 -1.67 -12.25 -0.30
C VAL A 27 -0.73 -12.94 -1.27
N GLY A 28 0.01 -12.17 -2.08
CA GLY A 28 0.92 -12.69 -3.10
C GLY A 28 0.59 -12.15 -4.50
N PRO A 29 0.43 -13.00 -5.53
CA PRO A 29 0.16 -12.55 -6.89
C PRO A 29 -1.13 -11.73 -7.01
N PRO A 30 -1.20 -10.72 -7.89
CA PRO A 30 -2.39 -9.92 -8.07
C PRO A 30 -3.57 -10.74 -8.60
N VAL A 31 -4.77 -10.47 -8.11
CA VAL A 31 -6.01 -11.05 -8.63
C VAL A 31 -6.29 -10.55 -10.06
N ARG A 32 -7.07 -11.31 -10.84
CA ARG A 32 -7.41 -10.95 -12.25
C ARG A 32 -7.99 -9.55 -12.43
N SER A 33 -8.72 -9.06 -11.43
CA SER A 33 -9.38 -7.75 -11.48
C SER A 33 -8.53 -6.60 -10.92
N TYR A 34 -7.28 -6.85 -10.55
CA TYR A 34 -6.40 -5.89 -9.86
C TYR A 34 -6.27 -4.56 -10.59
N PHE A 35 -5.81 -4.57 -11.85
CA PHE A 35 -5.60 -3.35 -12.63
C PHE A 35 -6.88 -2.53 -12.84
N ARG A 36 -8.00 -3.22 -13.14
CA ARG A 36 -9.30 -2.56 -13.27
C ARG A 36 -9.72 -1.89 -11.96
N ARG A 37 -9.51 -2.55 -10.82
CA ARG A 37 -9.87 -2.01 -9.50
C ARG A 37 -9.00 -0.83 -9.12
N MET A 38 -7.69 -0.93 -9.33
CA MET A 38 -6.74 0.17 -9.09
C MET A 38 -7.12 1.40 -9.92
N GLY A 39 -7.34 1.25 -11.23
CA GLY A 39 -7.71 2.36 -12.11
C GLY A 39 -9.10 2.97 -11.85
N MET A 40 -9.97 2.29 -11.11
CA MET A 40 -11.27 2.82 -10.68
C MET A 40 -11.24 3.39 -9.24
N SER A 41 -10.12 3.24 -8.53
CA SER A 41 -10.00 3.63 -7.12
C SER A 41 -9.49 5.06 -7.01
N ARG A 42 -10.06 5.84 -6.09
CA ARG A 42 -9.54 7.17 -5.75
C ARG A 42 -8.36 7.11 -4.78
N PHE A 43 -8.35 6.09 -3.92
CA PHE A 43 -7.34 5.86 -2.91
C PHE A 43 -6.73 4.48 -3.08
N CYS A 44 -5.42 4.38 -3.01
CA CYS A 44 -4.69 3.12 -3.10
C CYS A 44 -3.93 2.86 -1.81
N LEU A 45 -4.19 1.71 -1.19
CA LEU A 45 -3.53 1.32 0.04
C LEU A 45 -2.08 0.91 -0.26
N VAL A 46 -1.14 1.50 0.48
CA VAL A 46 0.30 1.26 0.37
C VAL A 46 0.77 0.66 1.69
N PRO A 47 0.51 -0.64 1.95
CA PRO A 47 1.09 -1.32 3.09
C PRO A 47 2.61 -1.41 2.95
N ALA A 48 3.30 -1.48 4.10
CA ALA A 48 4.74 -1.77 4.12
C ALA A 48 5.03 -3.03 3.29
N GLY A 49 6.12 -3.04 2.52
CA GLY A 49 6.61 -4.18 1.75
C GLY A 49 7.69 -4.94 2.52
N LEU A 50 8.38 -5.87 1.85
CA LEU A 50 9.60 -6.48 2.39
C LEU A 50 10.81 -5.54 2.33
N THR A 51 10.74 -4.50 1.50
CA THR A 51 11.75 -3.45 1.36
C THR A 51 11.09 -2.08 1.55
N ALA A 52 11.91 -1.08 1.90
CA ALA A 52 11.44 0.30 2.16
C ALA A 52 10.70 0.93 0.95
N TRP A 53 11.01 0.47 -0.26
CA TRP A 53 10.41 0.91 -1.52
C TRP A 53 9.31 -0.07 -1.93
N THR A 54 8.08 0.17 -1.49
CA THR A 54 6.98 -0.74 -1.80
C THR A 54 6.53 -0.51 -3.24
N ILE A 55 6.39 -1.60 -4.01
CA ILE A 55 5.83 -1.57 -5.37
C ILE A 55 4.46 -0.86 -5.41
N HIS A 56 3.70 -0.98 -4.33
CA HIS A 56 2.37 -0.40 -4.13
C HIS A 56 2.35 1.13 -4.25
N LEU A 57 3.43 1.82 -3.85
CA LEU A 57 3.51 3.28 -3.99
C LEU A 57 3.61 3.68 -5.47
N TYR A 58 4.44 2.99 -6.23
CA TYR A 58 4.58 3.24 -7.68
C TYR A 58 3.32 2.85 -8.45
N GLU A 59 2.66 1.75 -8.06
CA GLU A 59 1.37 1.36 -8.62
C GLU A 59 0.31 2.43 -8.37
N ALA A 60 0.29 3.04 -7.18
CA ALA A 60 -0.65 4.11 -6.88
C ALA A 60 -0.50 5.30 -7.84
N PHE A 61 0.75 5.72 -8.10
CA PHE A 61 1.02 6.76 -9.10
C PHE A 61 0.68 6.33 -10.52
N PHE A 62 1.02 5.11 -10.90
CA PHE A 62 0.75 4.60 -12.25
C PHE A 62 -0.76 4.58 -12.54
N PHE A 63 -1.59 4.23 -11.56
CA PHE A 63 -3.06 4.25 -11.69
C PHE A 63 -3.71 5.59 -11.37
N GLY A 64 -2.94 6.60 -10.94
CA GLY A 64 -3.43 7.95 -10.67
C GLY A 64 -4.30 8.06 -9.42
N CYS A 65 -4.15 7.15 -8.45
CA CYS A 65 -4.87 7.20 -7.19
C CYS A 65 -4.02 7.85 -6.08
N VAL A 66 -4.69 8.45 -5.10
CA VAL A 66 -4.04 9.04 -3.92
C VAL A 66 -3.50 7.92 -3.03
N PRO A 67 -2.18 7.86 -2.76
CA PRO A 67 -1.60 6.83 -1.91
C PRO A 67 -1.99 7.02 -0.45
N VAL A 68 -2.40 5.93 0.20
CA VAL A 68 -2.66 5.84 1.63
C VAL A 68 -1.58 4.96 2.25
N ILE A 69 -0.61 5.58 2.90
CA ILE A 69 0.60 4.93 3.39
C ILE A 69 0.30 4.29 4.75
N LEU A 70 0.16 2.96 4.76
CA LEU A 70 -0.12 2.18 5.95
C LEU A 70 1.18 1.68 6.59
N SER A 71 2.14 2.59 6.80
CA SER A 71 3.42 2.29 7.45
C SER A 71 4.12 3.54 7.92
N ASP A 72 4.68 3.50 9.14
CA ASP A 72 5.56 4.55 9.63
C ASP A 72 6.98 4.43 9.08
N GLU A 73 7.35 3.25 8.59
CA GLU A 73 8.71 2.87 8.22
C GLU A 73 8.98 2.98 6.71
N VAL A 74 7.95 3.27 5.90
CA VAL A 74 8.13 3.47 4.45
C VAL A 74 8.89 4.77 4.22
N SER A 75 10.09 4.63 3.64
CA SER A 75 10.81 5.75 3.05
C SER A 75 10.22 6.04 1.68
N VAL A 76 9.69 7.25 1.51
CA VAL A 76 9.08 7.69 0.27
C VAL A 76 10.12 8.36 -0.63
N PRO A 77 9.97 8.33 -1.97
CA PRO A 77 11.03 8.79 -2.85
C PRO A 77 11.04 10.31 -2.90
N PHE A 78 12.22 10.89 -3.13
CA PHE A 78 12.38 12.34 -3.33
C PHE A 78 11.76 13.17 -2.19
N GLN A 79 11.94 12.77 -0.93
CA GLN A 79 11.39 13.44 0.26
C GLN A 79 11.74 14.93 0.35
N GLU A 80 12.85 15.34 -0.26
CA GLU A 80 13.30 16.74 -0.26
C GLU A 80 12.64 17.57 -1.38
N GLN A 81 12.10 16.91 -2.40
CA GLN A 81 11.52 17.57 -3.58
C GLN A 81 9.99 17.47 -3.63
N ILE A 82 9.41 16.48 -2.95
CA ILE A 82 7.97 16.20 -2.95
C ILE A 82 7.38 16.50 -1.57
N ASP A 83 6.36 17.37 -1.56
CA ASP A 83 5.54 17.62 -0.38
C ASP A 83 4.54 16.47 -0.15
N TRP A 84 5.00 15.41 0.50
CA TRP A 84 4.21 14.20 0.75
C TRP A 84 2.89 14.43 1.52
N PRO A 85 2.82 15.33 2.52
CA PRO A 85 1.56 15.68 3.18
C PRO A 85 0.46 16.22 2.27
N SER A 86 0.78 16.83 1.12
CA SER A 86 -0.23 17.29 0.16
C SER A 86 -0.62 16.23 -0.89
N LEU A 87 0.21 15.20 -1.06
CA LEU A 87 0.04 14.17 -2.09
C LEU A 87 -0.54 12.86 -1.55
N SER A 88 -0.34 12.56 -0.26
CA SER A 88 -0.65 11.27 0.35
C SER A 88 -1.41 11.41 1.67
N LEU A 89 -2.10 10.33 2.05
CA LEU A 89 -2.62 10.15 3.40
C LEU A 89 -1.72 9.17 4.15
N LYS A 90 -1.56 9.39 5.45
CA LYS A 90 -0.84 8.50 6.37
C LYS A 90 -1.71 8.21 7.59
#